data_AF-A0A817W071-F1
#
_entry.id   AF-A0A817W071-F1
#
_cell.length_a   1.000
_cell.length_b   1.000
_cell.length_c   1.000
_cell.angle_alpha   90.00
_cell.angle_beta   90.00
_cell.angle_gamma   90.00
#
_symmetry.space_group_name_H-M   'P 1'
#
loop_
_entity.id
_entity.type
_entity.pdbx_description
1 polymer ?
#
loop_
_entity_poly.entity_id
_entity_poly.type
_entity_poly.pdbx_seq_one_letter_code
_entity_poly.pdbx_strand_id
1 'polypeptide(L)'
;MNGIQDHTEHGLFADDTALWTSSNTTTSLNCRLQQSIDAFESWCKSWKLKLQPTKTELLHFTVYPRRIFKNPINVKIEDTIIKPSESTRYLGIIIDKRLN
;
A
#
# COMPACT_ATOMS: atom_id res chain seq x y z
N MET A 1 -3.75 8.21 13.15
CA MET A 1 -2.45 8.53 12.52
C MET A 1 -2.56 9.90 11.89
N ASN A 2 -1.76 10.88 12.30
CA ASN A 2 -1.84 12.23 11.75
C ASN A 2 -1.15 12.25 10.37
N GLY A 3 -1.80 12.82 9.35
CA GLY A 3 -1.21 13.05 8.03
C GLY A 3 -1.51 12.00 6.96
N ILE A 4 -2.31 10.96 7.25
CA ILE A 4 -2.87 10.11 6.18
C ILE A 4 -3.82 10.95 5.33
N GLN A 5 -3.75 10.81 4.00
CA GLN A 5 -4.62 11.57 3.09
C GLN A 5 -6.09 11.20 3.24
N ASP A 6 -6.99 12.16 3.00
CA ASP A 6 -8.46 12.02 3.09
C ASP A 6 -9.07 10.92 2.19
N HIS A 7 -8.27 10.30 1.31
CA HIS A 7 -8.68 9.27 0.35
C HIS A 7 -7.87 7.97 0.52
N THR A 8 -7.22 7.81 1.66
CA THR A 8 -6.54 6.57 2.06
C THR A 8 -7.22 6.04 3.31
N GLU A 9 -7.71 4.82 3.21
CA GLU A 9 -8.27 4.09 4.33
C GLU A 9 -7.22 3.15 4.91
N HIS A 10 -7.45 2.72 6.15
CA HIS A 10 -6.52 1.87 6.87
C HIS A 10 -7.23 0.86 7.76
N GLY A 11 -6.60 -0.29 7.93
CA GLY A 11 -7.04 -1.38 8.81
C GLY A 11 -5.90 -1.70 9.77
N LEU A 12 -6.21 -1.75 11.06
CA LEU A 12 -5.25 -2.04 12.12
C LEU A 12 -5.70 -3.28 12.88
N PHE A 13 -4.83 -4.26 12.99
CA PHE A 13 -5.07 -5.45 13.79
C PHE A 13 -3.77 -5.97 14.38
N ALA A 14 -3.64 -5.94 15.71
CA ALA A 14 -2.38 -6.25 16.40
C ALA A 14 -1.19 -5.48 15.80
N ASP A 15 -0.16 -6.17 15.31
CA ASP A 15 1.00 -5.62 14.62
C ASP A 15 0.80 -5.47 13.10
N ASP A 16 -0.29 -6.00 12.53
CA ASP A 16 -0.60 -5.89 11.11
C ASP A 16 -1.32 -4.57 10.79
N THR A 17 -0.82 -3.87 9.78
CA THR A 17 -1.42 -2.64 9.24
C THR A 17 -1.65 -2.79 7.74
N ALA A 18 -2.87 -2.51 7.29
CA ALA A 18 -3.22 -2.39 5.88
C ALA A 18 -3.52 -0.93 5.55
N LEU A 19 -3.02 -0.45 4.41
CA LEU A 19 -3.33 0.86 3.83
C LEU A 19 -3.85 0.66 2.41
N TRP A 20 -4.96 1.31 2.05
CA TRP A 20 -5.48 1.25 0.68
C TRP A 20 -6.06 2.58 0.22
N THR A 21 -5.97 2.83 -1.08
CA THR A 21 -6.51 4.02 -1.73
C THR A 21 -7.04 3.64 -3.11
N SER A 22 -8.00 4.43 -3.61
CA SER A 22 -8.55 4.27 -4.95
C SER A 22 -8.46 5.58 -5.74
N SER A 23 -8.30 5.46 -7.06
CA SER A 23 -8.17 6.60 -7.97
C SER A 23 -8.44 6.17 -9.41
N ASN A 24 -8.91 7.11 -10.23
CA ASN A 24 -9.14 6.90 -11.66
C ASN A 24 -7.84 6.95 -12.48
N THR A 25 -6.75 7.49 -11.90
CA THR A 25 -5.44 7.57 -12.54
C THR A 25 -4.37 6.91 -11.68
N THR A 26 -3.47 6.18 -12.34
CA THR A 26 -2.34 5.52 -11.69
C THR A 26 -1.39 6.51 -11.02
N THR A 27 -1.18 7.69 -11.62
CA THR A 27 -0.30 8.74 -11.06
C THR A 27 -0.85 9.25 -9.73
N SER A 28 -2.14 9.60 -9.68
CA SER A 28 -2.75 10.04 -8.43
C SER A 28 -2.81 8.92 -7.40
N LEU A 29 -3.06 7.67 -7.83
CA LEU A 29 -3.02 6.51 -6.93
C LEU A 29 -1.64 6.38 -6.27
N ASN A 30 -0.57 6.40 -7.07
CA ASN A 30 0.79 6.23 -6.57
C ASN A 30 1.21 7.38 -5.64
N CYS A 31 0.88 8.62 -6.01
CA CYS A 31 1.18 9.80 -5.21
C CYS A 31 0.48 9.76 -3.85
N ARG A 32 -0.83 9.47 -3.82
CA ARG A 32 -1.62 9.37 -2.59
C ARG A 32 -1.12 8.26 -1.68
N LEU A 33 -0.84 7.09 -2.26
CA LEU A 33 -0.36 5.94 -1.50
C LEU A 33 1.02 6.21 -0.90
N GLN A 34 1.95 6.78 -1.67
CA GLN A 34 3.27 7.16 -1.16
C GLN A 34 3.18 8.18 -0.03
N GLN A 35 2.39 9.25 -0.19
CA GLN A 35 2.21 10.25 0.85
C GLN A 35 1.63 9.65 2.15
N SER A 36 0.72 8.69 2.01
CA SER A 36 0.13 8.00 3.17
C SER A 36 1.13 7.07 3.85
N ILE A 37 1.97 6.40 3.08
CA ILE A 37 3.10 5.60 3.58
C ILE A 37 4.11 6.48 4.33
N ASP A 38 4.49 7.63 3.76
CA ASP A 38 5.45 8.55 4.38
C ASP A 38 4.94 9.12 5.71
N ALA A 39 3.64 9.44 5.78
CA ALA A 39 2.98 9.87 7.00
C ALA A 39 2.93 8.75 8.05
N PHE A 40 2.61 7.52 7.62
CA PHE A 40 2.60 6.35 8.49
C PHE A 40 4.00 6.01 9.01
N GLU A 41 5.03 6.09 8.17
CA GLU A 41 6.42 5.89 8.56
C GLU A 41 6.86 6.94 9.60
N SER A 42 6.49 8.21 9.40
CA SER A 42 6.76 9.29 10.34
C SER A 42 6.07 9.08 11.69
N TRP A 43 4.82 8.59 11.68
CA TRP A 43 4.12 8.19 12.87
C TRP A 43 4.83 7.02 13.56
N CYS A 44 5.17 5.94 12.86
CA CYS A 44 5.91 4.80 13.41
C CYS A 44 7.22 5.24 14.10
N LYS A 45 8.00 6.12 13.46
CA LYS A 45 9.23 6.68 14.05
C LYS A 45 8.98 7.44 15.35
N SER A 46 7.90 8.21 15.41
CA SER A 46 7.51 8.95 16.63
C SER A 46 7.20 8.02 17.81
N TRP A 47 6.70 6.82 17.50
CA TRP A 47 6.37 5.78 18.49
C TRP A 47 7.44 4.70 18.63
N LYS A 48 8.65 4.90 18.06
CA LYS A 48 9.76 3.94 18.07
C LYS A 48 9.40 2.56 17.48
N LEU A 49 8.42 2.53 16.57
CA LEU A 49 8.04 1.36 15.79
C LEU A 49 8.89 1.29 14.52
N LYS A 50 9.21 0.07 14.09
CA LYS A 50 9.98 -0.18 12.87
C LYS A 50 9.13 -0.92 11.85
N LEU A 51 8.95 -0.32 10.68
CA LEU A 51 8.35 -1.00 9.53
C LEU A 51 9.33 -2.06 9.00
N GLN A 52 8.80 -3.16 8.47
CA GLN A 52 9.60 -4.24 7.89
C GLN A 52 9.30 -4.28 6.38
N PRO A 53 10.03 -3.53 5.53
CA PRO A 53 9.76 -3.46 4.10
C PRO A 53 9.73 -4.83 3.42
N THR A 54 10.52 -5.79 3.90
CA THR A 54 10.58 -7.16 3.37
C THR A 54 9.33 -7.99 3.66
N LYS A 55 8.54 -7.62 4.67
CA LYS A 55 7.25 -8.25 4.99
C LYS A 55 6.06 -7.46 4.45
N THR A 56 6.29 -6.25 3.93
CA THR A 56 5.23 -5.43 3.34
C THR A 56 4.93 -5.92 1.94
N GLU A 57 3.66 -6.27 1.71
CA GLU A 57 3.17 -6.66 0.39
C GLU A 57 2.29 -5.56 -0.20
N LEU A 58 2.40 -5.36 -1.51
CA LEU A 58 1.55 -4.43 -2.26
C LEU A 58 0.64 -5.23 -3.17
N LEU A 59 -0.66 -4.96 -3.12
CA LEU A 59 -1.64 -5.52 -4.05
C LEU A 59 -2.28 -4.38 -4.85
N HIS A 60 -2.38 -4.55 -6.18
CA HIS A 60 -2.93 -3.53 -7.07
C HIS A 60 -4.08 -4.10 -7.91
N PHE A 61 -5.28 -3.57 -7.67
CA PHE A 61 -6.49 -3.89 -8.41
C PHE A 61 -6.73 -2.90 -9.55
N THR A 62 -7.13 -3.41 -10.72
CA THR A 62 -7.55 -2.56 -11.83
C THR A 62 -8.50 -3.30 -12.75
N VAL A 63 -9.46 -2.56 -13.31
CA VAL A 63 -10.36 -3.05 -14.36
C VAL A 63 -9.62 -3.22 -15.71
N TYR A 64 -8.44 -2.60 -15.86
CA TYR A 64 -7.66 -2.61 -17.10
C TYR A 64 -6.26 -3.22 -16.89
N PRO A 65 -6.14 -4.55 -16.69
CA PRO A 65 -4.87 -5.20 -16.33
C PRO A 65 -3.76 -4.98 -17.37
N ARG A 66 -4.10 -4.81 -18.65
CA ARG A 66 -3.13 -4.49 -19.73
C ARG A 66 -2.48 -3.11 -19.58
N ARG A 67 -3.06 -2.18 -18.81
CA ARG A 67 -2.48 -0.84 -18.57
C ARG A 67 -1.46 -0.83 -17.44
N ILE A 68 -1.42 -1.86 -16.59
CA ILE A 68 -0.45 -1.96 -15.47
C ILE A 68 0.99 -1.90 -16.00
N PHE A 69 1.27 -2.59 -17.11
CA PHE A 69 2.63 -2.62 -17.68
C PHE A 69 3.10 -1.26 -18.22
N LYS A 70 2.17 -0.34 -18.55
CA LYS A 70 2.52 1.01 -19.01
C LYS A 70 2.81 1.95 -17.84
N ASN A 71 2.12 1.76 -16.72
CA ASN A 71 2.25 2.60 -15.53
C ASN A 71 2.23 1.69 -14.30
N PRO A 72 3.39 1.14 -13.89
CA PRO A 72 3.47 0.33 -12.69
C PRO A 72 3.29 1.21 -11.44
N ILE A 73 2.61 0.67 -10.43
CA ILE A 73 2.61 1.26 -9.08
C ILE A 73 3.87 0.78 -8.38
N ASN A 74 4.70 1.74 -8.00
CA ASN A 74 5.93 1.51 -7.26
C ASN A 74 5.90 2.47 -6.07
N VAL A 75 5.77 1.91 -4.87
CA VAL A 75 5.88 2.66 -3.62
C VAL A 75 7.19 2.29 -2.93
N LYS A 76 7.74 3.24 -2.19
CA LYS A 76 8.98 3.09 -1.43
C LYS A 76 8.64 3.11 0.05
N ILE A 77 9.20 2.18 0.81
CA ILE A 77 9.22 2.20 2.27
C ILE A 77 10.69 2.25 2.66
N GLU A 78 11.09 3.28 3.39
CA GLU A 78 12.50 3.57 3.66
C GLU A 78 13.32 3.63 2.36
N ASP A 79 14.25 2.68 2.15
CA ASP A 79 15.07 2.53 0.93
C ASP A 79 14.67 1.36 0.04
N THR A 80 13.55 0.69 0.35
CA THR A 80 13.09 -0.48 -0.39
C THR A 80 11.89 -0.15 -1.27
N ILE A 81 11.97 -0.49 -2.55
CA ILE A 81 10.83 -0.42 -3.46
C ILE A 81 9.98 -1.67 -3.29
N ILE A 82 8.70 -1.49 -2.96
CA ILE A 82 7.73 -2.58 -2.84
C ILE A 82 7.07 -2.77 -4.20
N LYS A 83 7.27 -3.95 -4.80
CA LYS A 83 6.65 -4.33 -6.07
C LYS A 83 5.28 -4.96 -5.82
N PRO A 84 4.32 -4.79 -6.73
CA PRO A 84 3.03 -5.47 -6.63
C PRO A 84 3.20 -7.00 -6.68
N SER A 85 2.55 -7.70 -5.76
CA SER A 85 2.39 -9.16 -5.73
C SER A 85 1.06 -9.56 -6.38
N GLU A 86 0.95 -10.80 -6.86
CA GLU A 86 -0.30 -11.32 -7.44
C GLU A 86 -1.34 -11.72 -6.37
N SER A 87 -0.88 -12.06 -5.17
CA SER A 87 -1.75 -12.30 -4.00
C SER A 87 -1.03 -11.87 -2.71
N THR A 88 -1.81 -11.63 -1.66
CA THR A 88 -1.32 -11.35 -0.31
C THR A 88 -2.16 -12.07 0.72
N ARG A 89 -1.55 -12.46 1.85
CA ARG A 89 -2.28 -13.02 2.99
C ARG A 89 -2.47 -11.95 4.05
N TYR A 90 -3.70 -11.54 4.29
CA TYR A 90 -4.06 -10.58 5.33
C TYR A 90 -5.06 -11.22 6.30
N LEU A 91 -4.71 -11.31 7.59
CA LEU A 91 -5.56 -11.86 8.66
C LEU A 91 -6.12 -13.27 8.37
N GLY A 92 -5.31 -14.13 7.72
CA GLY A 92 -5.71 -15.49 7.36
C GLY A 92 -6.55 -15.59 6.08
N ILE A 93 -6.89 -14.46 5.46
CA ILE A 93 -7.58 -14.40 4.16
C ILE A 93 -6.53 -14.19 3.07
N ILE A 94 -6.60 -14.99 2.01
CA ILE A 94 -5.80 -14.77 0.80
C ILE A 94 -6.58 -13.85 -0.12
N ILE A 95 -6.01 -12.69 -0.41
CA ILE A 95 -6.56 -11.71 -1.33
C ILE A 95 -5.74 -11.82 -2.63
N ASP A 96 -6.38 -12.30 -3.69
CA ASP A 96 -5.80 -12.36 -5.03
C ASP A 96 -6.20 -11.11 -5.82
N LYS A 97 -5.28 -10.61 -6.65
CA LYS A 97 -5.50 -9.55 -7.64
C LYS A 97 -6.73 -9.80 -8.52
N ARG A 98 -7.10 -11.06 -8.75
CA ARG A 98 -8.34 -11.46 -9.42
C ARG A 98 -9.48 -11.55 -8.41
N LEU A 99 -10.12 -10.41 -8.10
CA LEU A 99 -11.50 -10.46 -7.62
C LEU A 99 -12.39 -10.87 -8.79
N ASN A 100 -12.90 -12.10 -8.76
CA ASN A 100 -14.01 -12.52 -9.63
C ASN A 100 -15.32 -11.92 -9.15
#